data_AF-A0A1Y3CW08-F1
#
_entry.id   AF-A0A1Y3CW08-F1
#
_cell.length_a   1.000
_cell.length_b   1.000
_cell.length_c   1.000
_cell.angle_alpha   90.00
_cell.angle_beta   90.00
_cell.angle_gamma   90.00
#
_symmetry.space_group_name_H-M   'P 1'
#
loop_
_entity.id
_entity.type
_entity.pdbx_description
1 polymer ?
#
loop_
_entity_poly.entity_id
_entity_poly.type
_entity_poly.pdbx_seq_one_letter_code
_entity_poly.pdbx_strand_id
1 'polypeptide(L)'
;MLKKTIVAALTLGIFSNAAFATEFQDKQAIMKMMNQYINAVACATSKVELKDIVNIHPPKEDYTGSTYYVLWSGDKGCEGGSGTMSAYISEVSRYSTSRPFLVNTDDALGDNNEKAWATRSSFTNYRFINSMKKTQDGLLEIVSWNYADDIYGGKDGGNNFPANKFKYTLALDEESGWKVIKQVLLEQNK
;
A
#
# COMPACT_ATOMS: atom_id res chain seq x y z
N MET A 1 22.50 3.83 65.30
CA MET A 1 22.51 4.78 64.16
C MET A 1 21.98 4.06 62.92
N LEU A 2 20.82 4.49 62.41
CA LEU A 2 20.05 3.84 61.34
C LEU A 2 20.83 3.79 60.02
N LYS A 3 21.07 2.59 59.47
CA LYS A 3 21.41 2.41 58.06
C LYS A 3 20.13 2.55 57.25
N LYS A 4 20.01 3.64 56.49
CA LYS A 4 18.94 3.85 55.50
C LYS A 4 19.22 2.97 54.29
N THR A 5 18.50 1.87 54.15
CA THR A 5 18.47 1.09 52.91
C THR A 5 17.54 1.82 51.94
N ILE A 6 18.12 2.48 50.94
CA ILE A 6 17.37 3.04 49.80
C ILE A 6 17.03 1.86 48.90
N VAL A 7 15.78 1.40 48.94
CA VAL A 7 15.22 0.53 47.91
C VAL A 7 14.77 1.44 46.77
N ALA A 8 15.60 1.55 45.73
CA ALA A 8 15.20 2.19 44.49
C ALA A 8 14.14 1.31 43.82
N ALA A 9 12.89 1.75 43.83
CA ALA A 9 11.80 1.12 43.10
C ALA A 9 12.07 1.26 41.59
N LEU A 10 12.36 0.14 40.94
CA LEU A 10 12.43 0.04 39.49
C LEU A 10 10.98 0.04 38.95
N THR A 11 10.40 1.22 38.77
CA THR A 11 9.11 1.34 38.06
C THR A 11 9.37 1.07 36.58
N LEU A 12 9.04 -0.15 36.16
CA LEU A 12 8.92 -0.55 34.77
C LEU A 12 7.93 0.38 34.05
N GLY A 13 8.46 1.28 33.23
CA GLY A 13 7.69 1.93 32.18
C GLY A 13 7.41 0.93 31.06
N ILE A 14 6.37 0.11 31.19
CA ILE A 14 5.82 -0.69 30.09
C ILE A 14 4.38 -0.26 29.86
N PHE A 15 4.17 0.88 29.21
CA PHE A 15 2.84 1.24 28.70
C PHE A 15 2.95 2.00 27.38
N SER A 16 3.23 1.27 26.29
CA SER A 16 3.00 1.77 24.91
C SER A 16 3.05 0.72 23.77
N ASN A 17 3.15 -0.60 24.05
CA ASN A 17 3.39 -1.61 22.99
C ASN A 17 2.17 -2.42 22.50
N ALA A 18 0.97 -2.23 23.05
CA ALA A 18 -0.18 -3.06 22.68
C ALA A 18 -0.62 -2.84 21.21
N ALA A 19 -0.70 -1.58 20.76
CA ALA A 19 -1.13 -1.25 19.39
C ALA A 19 -0.15 -1.79 18.31
N PHE A 20 1.15 -1.60 18.54
CA PHE A 20 2.19 -2.09 17.61
C PHE A 20 2.23 -3.61 17.49
N ALA A 21 2.02 -4.34 18.60
CA ALA A 21 1.97 -5.80 18.57
C ALA A 21 0.77 -6.31 17.76
N THR A 22 -0.38 -5.63 17.85
CA THR A 22 -1.59 -6.01 17.10
C THR A 22 -1.47 -5.75 15.59
N GLU A 23 -0.87 -4.62 15.18
CA GLU A 23 -0.69 -4.33 13.75
C GLU A 23 0.27 -5.32 13.09
N PHE A 24 1.37 -5.66 13.76
CA PHE A 24 2.33 -6.63 13.22
C PHE A 24 1.71 -8.01 13.02
N GLN A 25 0.93 -8.49 14.00
CA GLN A 25 0.19 -9.75 13.91
C GLN A 25 -0.83 -9.73 12.77
N ASP A 26 -1.58 -8.64 12.63
CA ASP A 26 -2.54 -8.45 11.54
C ASP A 26 -1.82 -8.51 10.18
N LYS A 27 -0.69 -7.82 10.02
CA LYS A 27 0.10 -7.85 8.78
C LYS A 27 0.62 -9.26 8.47
N GLN A 28 1.04 -10.04 9.47
CA GLN A 28 1.45 -11.43 9.24
C GLN A 28 0.30 -12.31 8.75
N ALA A 29 -0.89 -12.15 9.34
CA ALA A 29 -2.09 -12.86 8.92
C ALA A 29 -2.51 -12.48 7.49
N ILE A 30 -2.54 -11.18 7.19
CA ILE A 30 -2.86 -10.64 5.86
C ILE A 30 -1.83 -11.11 4.83
N MET A 31 -0.54 -11.04 5.13
CA MET A 31 0.52 -11.50 4.22
C MET A 31 0.34 -12.97 3.82
N LYS A 32 0.02 -13.84 4.78
CA LYS A 32 -0.24 -15.26 4.51
C LYS A 32 -1.48 -15.44 3.62
N MET A 33 -2.58 -14.80 3.99
CA MET A 33 -3.86 -14.88 3.26
C MET A 33 -3.73 -14.33 1.84
N MET A 34 -3.11 -13.17 1.67
CA MET A 34 -2.94 -12.52 0.36
C MET A 34 -2.07 -13.35 -0.58
N ASN A 35 -0.97 -13.95 -0.08
CA ASN A 35 -0.17 -14.84 -0.91
C ASN A 35 -0.96 -16.08 -1.39
N GLN A 36 -1.96 -16.55 -0.64
CA GLN A 36 -2.85 -17.61 -1.10
C GLN A 36 -3.88 -17.09 -2.11
N TYR A 37 -4.50 -15.94 -1.83
CA TYR A 37 -5.45 -15.28 -2.72
C TYR A 37 -4.83 -14.98 -4.10
N ILE A 38 -3.66 -14.35 -4.12
CA ILE A 38 -2.95 -13.95 -5.34
C ILE A 38 -2.62 -15.17 -6.19
N ASN A 39 -2.20 -16.28 -5.58
CA ASN A 39 -1.94 -17.53 -6.30
C ASN A 39 -3.20 -18.21 -6.87
N ALA A 40 -4.38 -17.85 -6.38
CA ALA A 40 -5.66 -18.36 -6.88
C ALA A 40 -6.20 -17.51 -8.05
N VAL A 41 -5.82 -16.23 -8.14
CA VAL A 41 -6.41 -15.29 -9.12
C VAL A 41 -5.43 -14.80 -10.19
N ALA A 42 -4.13 -15.06 -10.02
CA ALA A 42 -3.10 -14.52 -10.91
C ALA A 42 -1.93 -15.50 -11.14
N CYS A 43 -1.25 -15.30 -12.27
CA CYS A 43 -0.02 -15.97 -12.66
C CYS A 43 1.18 -15.02 -12.57
N ALA A 44 2.40 -15.58 -12.64
CA ALA A 44 3.66 -14.82 -12.62
C ALA A 44 3.73 -13.80 -11.46
N THR A 45 3.27 -14.20 -10.28
CA THR A 45 2.99 -13.31 -9.17
C THR A 45 4.25 -12.96 -8.36
N SER A 46 4.29 -11.74 -7.84
CA SER A 46 5.25 -11.37 -6.80
C SER A 46 4.71 -11.76 -5.43
N LYS A 47 5.56 -12.35 -4.58
CA LYS A 47 5.21 -12.64 -3.20
C LYS A 47 5.04 -11.33 -2.41
N VAL A 48 3.93 -11.21 -1.68
CA VAL A 48 3.68 -10.09 -0.76
C VAL A 48 4.54 -10.25 0.48
N GLU A 49 5.20 -9.17 0.89
CA GLU A 49 5.95 -9.05 2.13
C GLU A 49 5.31 -8.03 3.08
N LEU A 50 5.74 -8.00 4.35
CA LEU A 50 5.17 -7.07 5.35
C LEU A 50 5.32 -5.60 4.96
N LYS A 51 6.37 -5.25 4.20
CA LYS A 51 6.61 -3.88 3.71
C LYS A 51 5.56 -3.41 2.69
N ASP A 52 4.86 -4.34 2.04
CA ASP A 52 3.87 -4.06 1.01
C ASP A 52 2.47 -3.87 1.61
N ILE A 53 2.34 -4.01 2.94
CA ILE A 53 1.09 -3.92 3.69
C ILE A 53 1.08 -2.66 4.55
N VAL A 54 0.11 -1.79 4.29
CA VAL A 54 -0.08 -0.53 5.04
C VAL A 54 -1.44 -0.55 5.72
N ASN A 55 -1.48 -0.17 7.00
CA ASN A 55 -2.74 0.04 7.72
C ASN A 55 -3.31 1.40 7.30
N ILE A 56 -4.55 1.46 6.83
CA ILE A 56 -5.21 2.73 6.49
C ILE A 56 -6.02 3.25 7.67
N HIS A 57 -6.91 2.41 8.20
CA HIS A 57 -7.76 2.71 9.35
C HIS A 57 -7.43 1.75 10.50
N PRO A 58 -6.77 2.22 11.57
CA PRO A 58 -6.54 1.38 12.74
C PRO A 58 -7.85 1.15 13.50
N PRO A 59 -7.95 0.06 14.27
CA PRO A 59 -9.08 -0.16 15.17
C PRO A 59 -9.21 1.03 16.14
N LYS A 60 -10.42 1.60 16.26
CA LYS A 60 -10.77 2.60 17.29
C LYS A 60 -11.43 1.89 18.48
N GLU A 61 -11.47 2.50 19.66
CA GLU A 61 -12.00 1.86 20.89
C GLU A 61 -13.41 1.27 20.70
N ASP A 62 -14.28 1.96 19.96
CA ASP A 62 -15.66 1.52 19.70
C ASP A 62 -15.80 0.62 18.45
N TYR A 63 -14.80 0.62 17.56
CA TYR A 63 -14.80 -0.14 16.31
C TYR A 63 -13.48 -0.89 16.16
N THR A 64 -13.50 -2.18 16.48
CA THR A 64 -12.32 -3.05 16.41
C THR A 64 -11.99 -3.53 14.98
N GLY A 65 -12.75 -3.07 13.99
CA GLY A 65 -12.46 -3.35 12.59
C GLY A 65 -11.23 -2.60 12.11
N SER A 66 -10.54 -3.16 11.12
CA SER A 66 -9.31 -2.60 10.58
C SER A 66 -9.28 -2.77 9.07
N THR A 67 -8.68 -1.79 8.39
CA THR A 67 -8.53 -1.77 6.94
C THR A 67 -7.07 -1.59 6.58
N TYR A 68 -6.58 -2.44 5.69
CA TYR A 68 -5.22 -2.47 5.19
C TYR A 68 -5.23 -2.45 3.67
N TYR A 69 -4.23 -1.79 3.09
CA TYR A 69 -3.94 -1.92 1.66
C TYR A 69 -2.71 -2.79 1.46
N VAL A 70 -2.77 -3.61 0.41
CA VAL A 70 -1.73 -4.58 0.08
C VAL A 70 -1.30 -4.37 -1.37
N LEU A 71 -0.06 -3.95 -1.57
CA LEU A 71 0.54 -3.87 -2.90
C LEU A 71 1.03 -5.26 -3.34
N TRP A 72 0.64 -5.67 -4.55
CA TRP A 72 1.14 -6.90 -5.18
C TRP A 72 1.18 -6.75 -6.69
N SER A 73 1.78 -7.71 -7.38
CA SER A 73 1.84 -7.72 -8.84
C SER A 73 1.68 -9.12 -9.40
N GLY A 74 1.15 -9.20 -10.62
CA GLY A 74 0.87 -10.45 -11.31
C GLY A 74 0.16 -10.25 -12.64
N ASP A 75 0.02 -11.35 -13.37
CA ASP A 75 -0.87 -11.50 -14.52
C ASP A 75 -2.20 -12.04 -14.00
N LYS A 76 -3.08 -11.12 -13.58
CA LYS A 76 -4.39 -11.47 -13.03
C LYS A 76 -5.28 -12.04 -14.15
N GLY A 77 -5.87 -13.21 -13.91
CA GLY A 77 -6.59 -13.95 -14.96
C GLY A 77 -5.69 -14.80 -15.85
N CYS A 78 -4.36 -14.73 -15.69
CA CYS A 78 -3.40 -15.56 -16.43
C CYS A 78 -3.53 -15.46 -17.95
N GLU A 79 -3.72 -14.24 -18.47
CA GLU A 79 -3.92 -14.02 -19.91
C GLU A 79 -2.67 -14.38 -20.72
N GLY A 80 -1.49 -14.14 -20.15
CA GLY A 80 -0.20 -14.41 -20.77
C GLY A 80 0.18 -13.42 -21.87
N GLY A 81 1.49 -13.18 -22.00
CA GLY A 81 2.04 -12.34 -23.07
C GLY A 81 2.66 -11.04 -22.57
N SER A 82 3.21 -10.27 -23.52
CA SER A 82 3.86 -9.00 -23.20
C SER A 82 2.83 -7.97 -22.77
N GLY A 83 2.78 -7.73 -21.47
CA GLY A 83 2.05 -6.63 -20.87
C GLY A 83 0.76 -6.95 -20.16
N THR A 84 0.52 -8.22 -19.88
CA THR A 84 -0.53 -8.67 -18.96
C THR A 84 -0.14 -8.47 -17.49
N MET A 85 1.16 -8.34 -17.21
CA MET A 85 1.70 -8.04 -15.88
C MET A 85 1.37 -6.61 -15.43
N SER A 86 0.76 -6.48 -14.25
CA SER A 86 0.47 -5.19 -13.60
C SER A 86 0.67 -5.27 -12.08
N ALA A 87 0.78 -4.13 -11.42
CA ALA A 87 0.61 -4.04 -9.97
C ALA A 87 -0.85 -3.73 -9.61
N TYR A 88 -1.23 -4.12 -8.41
CA TYR A 88 -2.57 -3.98 -7.84
C TYR A 88 -2.45 -3.54 -6.39
N ILE A 89 -3.45 -2.84 -5.89
CA ILE A 89 -3.53 -2.45 -4.48
C ILE A 89 -4.86 -2.95 -3.94
N SER A 90 -4.82 -4.09 -3.25
CA SER A 90 -6.03 -4.66 -2.69
C SER A 90 -6.40 -4.02 -1.36
N GLU A 91 -7.69 -3.78 -1.16
CA GLU A 91 -8.23 -3.49 0.16
C GLU A 91 -8.53 -4.79 0.89
N VAL A 92 -7.96 -4.93 2.08
CA VAL A 92 -8.19 -6.04 2.99
C VAL A 92 -8.73 -5.48 4.29
N SER A 93 -9.92 -5.91 4.69
CA SER A 93 -10.51 -5.45 5.95
C SER A 93 -11.16 -6.57 6.75
N ARG A 94 -11.38 -6.30 8.03
CA ARG A 94 -12.23 -7.11 8.91
C ARG A 94 -13.15 -6.19 9.68
N TYR A 95 -14.34 -6.67 10.00
CA TYR A 95 -15.32 -5.91 10.77
C TYR A 95 -14.99 -5.84 12.28
N SER A 96 -14.36 -6.88 12.83
CA SER A 96 -13.96 -6.96 14.23
C SER A 96 -12.78 -7.91 14.41
N THR A 97 -12.09 -7.84 15.55
CA THR A 97 -10.94 -8.73 15.87
C THR A 97 -11.28 -10.22 15.89
N SER A 98 -12.54 -10.57 16.11
CA SER A 98 -13.05 -11.95 16.10
C SER A 98 -13.41 -12.48 14.71
N ARG A 99 -13.39 -11.64 13.67
CA ARG A 99 -13.78 -12.00 12.30
C ARG A 99 -12.55 -12.11 11.38
N PRO A 100 -12.62 -12.95 10.34
CA PRO A 100 -11.51 -13.08 9.39
C PRO A 100 -11.32 -11.79 8.58
N PHE A 101 -10.12 -11.62 8.06
CA PHE A 101 -9.83 -10.64 7.01
C PHE A 101 -10.42 -11.10 5.67
N LEU A 102 -11.00 -10.17 4.93
CA LEU A 102 -11.56 -10.36 3.61
C LEU A 102 -10.88 -9.42 2.62
N VAL A 103 -10.65 -9.90 1.40
CA VAL A 103 -10.25 -9.05 0.27
C VAL A 103 -11.53 -8.44 -0.31
N ASN A 104 -11.65 -7.11 -0.28
CA ASN A 104 -12.87 -6.41 -0.72
C ASN A 104 -12.79 -6.01 -2.19
N THR A 105 -11.62 -5.54 -2.62
CA THR A 105 -11.34 -5.08 -3.99
C THR A 105 -9.84 -5.15 -4.26
N ASP A 106 -9.44 -5.22 -5.53
CA ASP A 106 -8.05 -5.09 -5.99
C ASP A 106 -7.70 -3.67 -6.50
N ASP A 107 -8.69 -2.77 -6.49
CA ASP A 107 -8.62 -1.39 -6.99
C ASP A 107 -8.85 -0.38 -5.87
N ALA A 108 -8.13 -0.52 -4.75
CA ALA A 108 -8.39 0.25 -3.53
C ALA A 108 -8.21 1.78 -3.67
N LEU A 109 -7.46 2.22 -4.67
CA LEU A 109 -7.25 3.65 -4.97
C LEU A 109 -8.16 4.16 -6.10
N GLY A 110 -9.18 3.38 -6.48
CA GLY A 110 -10.10 3.67 -7.58
C GLY A 110 -9.67 3.01 -8.90
N ASP A 111 -10.56 3.11 -9.90
CA ASP A 111 -10.37 2.45 -11.20
C ASP A 111 -9.05 2.84 -11.87
N ASN A 112 -8.21 1.84 -12.12
CA ASN A 112 -7.02 1.95 -12.95
C ASN A 112 -7.38 1.76 -14.43
N ASN A 113 -8.06 2.73 -15.03
CA ASN A 113 -8.40 2.67 -16.45
C ASN A 113 -7.89 3.87 -17.24
N GLU A 114 -7.63 3.63 -18.53
CA GLU A 114 -7.78 4.58 -19.64
C GLU A 114 -7.95 6.07 -19.28
N LYS A 115 -9.21 6.32 -18.95
CA LYS A 115 -9.79 7.65 -18.79
C LYS A 115 -9.31 8.29 -17.50
N ALA A 116 -9.08 7.52 -16.45
CA ALA A 116 -8.70 8.00 -15.13
C ALA A 116 -7.28 8.61 -15.12
N TRP A 117 -6.33 7.98 -15.83
CA TRP A 117 -4.97 8.54 -15.97
C TRP A 117 -4.90 9.67 -16.98
N ALA A 118 -5.70 9.62 -18.06
CA ALA A 118 -5.77 10.70 -19.06
C ALA A 118 -6.27 12.03 -18.48
N THR A 119 -7.20 11.99 -17.51
CA THR A 119 -7.73 13.20 -16.84
C THR A 119 -6.85 13.70 -15.70
N ARG A 120 -5.73 13.02 -15.38
CA ARG A 120 -4.85 13.31 -14.22
C ARG A 120 -5.59 13.36 -12.88
N SER A 121 -6.81 12.82 -12.83
CA SER A 121 -7.62 12.79 -11.62
C SER A 121 -7.35 11.55 -10.79
N SER A 122 -6.76 10.50 -11.38
CA SER A 122 -6.32 9.31 -10.67
C SER A 122 -4.80 9.22 -10.55
N PHE A 123 -4.39 8.36 -9.61
CA PHE A 123 -3.04 7.85 -9.50
C PHE A 123 -2.61 7.16 -10.82
N THR A 124 -1.31 7.31 -11.15
CA THR A 124 -0.69 7.00 -12.47
C THR A 124 -0.69 5.50 -12.84
N ASN A 125 -0.10 5.16 -13.98
CA ASN A 125 0.18 3.82 -14.50
C ASN A 125 0.57 2.80 -13.42
N TYR A 126 -0.35 1.87 -13.11
CA TYR A 126 -0.13 0.84 -12.09
C TYR A 126 0.86 -0.23 -12.52
N ARG A 127 1.24 -0.28 -13.80
CA ARG A 127 2.17 -1.29 -14.33
C ARG A 127 3.55 -1.25 -13.67
N PHE A 128 3.93 -0.09 -13.13
CA PHE A 128 5.29 0.15 -12.63
C PHE A 128 5.36 0.66 -11.19
N ILE A 129 4.34 0.37 -10.37
CA ILE A 129 4.40 0.72 -8.95
C ILE A 129 5.55 -0.05 -8.29
N ASN A 130 6.47 0.69 -7.67
CA ASN A 130 7.61 0.11 -6.96
C ASN A 130 7.33 -0.08 -5.47
N SER A 131 6.65 0.89 -4.84
CA SER A 131 6.43 0.85 -3.39
C SER A 131 5.26 1.71 -2.96
N MET A 132 4.61 1.27 -1.88
CA MET A 132 3.56 1.99 -1.18
C MET A 132 3.95 2.17 0.28
N LYS A 133 3.71 3.36 0.83
CA LYS A 133 3.97 3.67 2.24
C LYS A 133 2.90 4.62 2.78
N LYS A 134 2.38 4.33 3.97
CA LYS A 134 1.61 5.32 4.73
C LYS A 134 2.57 6.29 5.43
N THR A 135 2.38 7.58 5.20
CA THR A 135 3.17 8.63 5.86
C THR A 135 2.48 9.15 7.11
N GLN A 136 1.15 9.22 7.10
CA GLN A 136 0.28 9.55 8.23
C GLN A 136 -1.15 9.10 7.92
N ASP A 137 -2.07 9.22 8.87
CA ASP A 137 -3.49 8.94 8.62
C ASP A 137 -4.02 9.79 7.46
N GLY A 138 -4.72 9.13 6.54
CA GLY A 138 -5.24 9.75 5.31
C GLY A 138 -4.20 10.11 4.25
N LEU A 139 -2.89 9.85 4.45
CA LEU A 139 -1.86 10.10 3.42
C LEU A 139 -1.07 8.85 3.04
N LEU A 140 -0.98 8.62 1.73
CA LEU A 140 -0.16 7.59 1.11
C LEU A 140 0.93 8.20 0.24
N GLU A 141 2.13 7.65 0.34
CA GLU A 141 3.22 7.88 -0.60
C GLU A 141 3.34 6.66 -1.52
N ILE A 142 3.30 6.89 -2.83
CA ILE A 142 3.54 5.87 -3.83
C ILE A 142 4.74 6.27 -4.69
N VAL A 143 5.67 5.35 -4.87
CA VAL A 143 6.75 5.49 -5.86
C VAL A 143 6.41 4.59 -7.02
N SER A 144 6.30 5.18 -8.21
CA SER A 144 5.96 4.48 -9.44
C SER A 144 6.67 5.10 -10.62
N TRP A 145 6.90 4.31 -11.65
CA TRP A 145 7.33 4.85 -12.93
C TRP A 145 6.17 5.17 -13.87
N ASN A 146 6.45 6.02 -14.84
CA ASN A 146 5.59 6.31 -15.97
C ASN A 146 6.39 6.37 -17.27
N TYR A 147 5.67 6.41 -18.39
CA TYR A 147 6.24 6.60 -19.72
C TYR A 147 6.79 8.01 -19.91
N ALA A 148 7.43 8.24 -21.06
CA ALA A 148 7.81 9.59 -21.46
C ALA A 148 6.54 10.41 -21.74
N ASP A 149 6.62 11.70 -21.48
CA ASP A 149 5.52 12.63 -21.72
C ASP A 149 6.05 13.99 -22.16
N ASP A 150 5.16 14.86 -22.65
CA ASP A 150 5.55 16.18 -23.17
C ASP A 150 6.05 17.15 -22.09
N ILE A 151 5.78 16.90 -20.81
CA ILE A 151 6.13 17.78 -19.69
C ILE A 151 7.54 17.48 -19.20
N TYR A 152 7.83 16.22 -18.95
CA TYR A 152 9.09 15.76 -18.38
C TYR A 152 10.04 15.27 -19.47
N GLY A 153 9.54 14.78 -20.61
CA GLY A 153 10.32 14.14 -21.66
C GLY A 153 10.73 12.72 -21.27
N GLY A 154 11.90 12.31 -21.75
CA GLY A 154 12.49 10.99 -21.51
C GLY A 154 12.42 10.07 -22.73
N LYS A 155 13.01 8.88 -22.60
CA LYS A 155 13.01 7.86 -23.64
C LYS A 155 12.40 6.57 -23.10
N ASP A 156 11.12 6.36 -23.40
CA ASP A 156 10.52 5.04 -23.27
C ASP A 156 10.78 4.22 -24.55
N GLY A 157 10.81 2.90 -24.43
CA GLY A 157 10.98 2.00 -25.59
C GLY A 157 9.70 1.83 -26.40
N GLY A 158 8.98 2.92 -26.69
CA GLY A 158 7.66 2.88 -27.33
C GLY A 158 6.62 2.25 -26.40
N ASN A 159 6.51 2.78 -25.17
CA ASN A 159 5.66 2.26 -24.09
C ASN A 159 6.03 0.86 -23.55
N ASN A 160 7.18 0.29 -23.93
CA ASN A 160 7.64 -0.99 -23.37
C ASN A 160 8.41 -0.82 -22.05
N PHE A 161 9.09 0.31 -21.86
CA PHE A 161 9.93 0.57 -20.69
C PHE A 161 9.57 1.93 -20.08
N PRO A 162 9.58 2.05 -18.74
CA PRO A 162 9.34 3.33 -18.10
C PRO A 162 10.44 4.35 -18.39
N ALA A 163 10.08 5.63 -18.45
CA ALA A 163 11.00 6.74 -18.63
C ALA A 163 11.17 7.59 -17.37
N ASN A 164 10.08 7.89 -16.65
CA ASN A 164 10.08 8.86 -15.56
C ASN A 164 9.65 8.20 -14.25
N LYS A 165 10.47 8.30 -13.21
CA LYS A 165 10.15 7.81 -11.87
C LYS A 165 9.60 8.97 -11.04
N PHE A 166 8.45 8.76 -10.44
CA PHE A 166 7.80 9.78 -9.62
C PHE A 166 7.54 9.29 -8.21
N LYS A 167 7.44 10.27 -7.33
CA LYS A 167 6.85 10.15 -6.00
C LYS A 167 5.53 10.87 -5.97
N TYR A 168 4.47 10.15 -5.68
CA TYR A 168 3.12 10.67 -5.53
C TYR A 168 2.77 10.71 -4.05
N THR A 169 2.17 11.81 -3.62
CA THR A 169 1.47 11.88 -2.34
C THR A 169 -0.02 11.92 -2.62
N LEU A 170 -0.75 10.95 -2.08
CA LEU A 170 -2.19 10.86 -2.18
C LEU A 170 -2.81 11.22 -0.83
N ALA A 171 -3.93 11.93 -0.88
CA ALA A 171 -4.77 12.20 0.28
C ALA A 171 -6.13 11.53 0.11
N LEU A 172 -6.62 10.94 1.19
CA LEU A 172 -7.97 10.39 1.26
C LEU A 172 -8.97 11.52 1.50
N ASP A 173 -9.91 11.66 0.60
CA ASP A 173 -11.08 12.52 0.72
C ASP A 173 -12.30 11.63 0.98
N GLU A 174 -13.08 11.93 2.02
CA GLU A 174 -14.17 11.05 2.46
C GLU A 174 -15.30 10.91 1.43
N GLU A 175 -15.51 11.92 0.58
CA GLU A 175 -16.58 11.92 -0.43
C GLU A 175 -16.13 11.32 -1.76
N SER A 176 -14.86 11.49 -2.11
CA SER A 176 -14.36 11.22 -3.46
C SER A 176 -13.15 10.28 -3.54
N GLY A 177 -12.75 9.69 -2.41
CA GLY A 177 -11.68 8.70 -2.35
C GLY A 177 -10.28 9.30 -2.42
N TRP A 178 -9.32 8.51 -2.89
CA TRP A 178 -7.92 8.93 -2.94
C TRP A 178 -7.63 9.88 -4.10
N LYS A 179 -6.96 11.00 -3.81
CA LYS A 179 -6.54 11.99 -4.80
C LYS A 179 -5.05 12.27 -4.72
N VAL A 180 -4.39 12.44 -5.87
CA VAL A 180 -3.01 12.91 -5.94
C VAL A 180 -2.95 14.38 -5.58
N ILE A 181 -2.27 14.72 -4.49
CA ILE A 181 -2.08 16.11 -4.03
C ILE A 181 -0.66 16.63 -4.29
N LYS A 182 0.29 15.75 -4.58
CA LYS A 182 1.67 16.11 -4.93
C LYS A 182 2.30 15.06 -5.82
N GLN A 183 3.06 15.52 -6.81
CA GLN A 183 3.90 14.70 -7.68
C GLN A 183 5.30 15.31 -7.74
N VAL A 184 6.33 14.48 -7.59
CA VAL A 184 7.74 14.90 -7.65
C VAL A 184 8.50 13.93 -8.54
N LEU A 185 9.18 14.43 -9.58
CA LEU A 185 10.10 13.64 -10.39
C LEU A 185 11.32 13.26 -9.53
N LEU A 186 11.61 11.97 -9.46
CA LEU A 186 12.77 11.42 -8.74
C LEU A 186 13.92 11.08 -9.69
N GLU A 187 13.60 10.49 -10.85
CA GLU A 187 14.57 9.92 -11.77
C GLU A 187 14.00 9.96 -13.19
N GLN A 188 14.86 10.10 -14.19
CA GLN A 188 14.47 10.12 -15.60
C GLN A 188 15.50 9.36 -16.46
N ASN A 189 15.00 8.46 -17.30
CA ASN A 189 15.75 7.77 -18.34
C ASN A 189 15.75 8.64 -19.60
N LYS A 190 16.96 8.99 -20.08
CA LYS A 190 17.19 9.83 -21.26
C LYS A 190 17.73 9.02 -22.42
#